data_AF-A0A970M383-F1
#
_entry.id   AF-A0A970M383-F1
#
_cell.length_a   1.000
_cell.length_b   1.000
_cell.length_c   1.000
_cell.angle_alpha   90.00
_cell.angle_beta   90.00
_cell.angle_gamma   90.00
#
_symmetry.space_group_name_H-M   'P 1'
#
loop_
_entity.id
_entity.type
_entity.pdbx_description
1 polymer ?
#
loop_
_entity_poly.entity_id
_entity_poly.type
_entity_poly.pdbx_seq_one_letter_code
_entity_poly.pdbx_strand_id
1 'polypeptide(L)'
;MTLPELDVLKPGTLADALRLLRENPDARPIAGGTDLLVLMKQRLVNPKTLIDVSRLSELQDIAEQDDSLRIGAAVLLTEITGNDRINRDYPGLAEAARFVASPNLRNMGTIGGNICLTPRCSYFNQSQFWRDSLGRCLKTGGDVCFAVPGARRCYASFCADCPPVLIALGATVTIVRWKKGGVTERRGSLESI
;
A
#
# COMPACT_ATOMS: atom_id res chain seq x y z
N MET A 1 3.64 20.97 -9.14
CA MET A 1 4.79 20.04 -8.97
C MET A 1 4.65 18.91 -9.98
N THR A 2 5.47 18.93 -11.03
CA THR A 2 5.59 17.85 -12.00
C THR A 2 6.45 16.72 -11.42
N LEU A 3 6.22 15.48 -11.86
CA LEU A 3 7.12 14.37 -11.56
C LEU A 3 8.31 14.43 -12.54
N PRO A 4 9.52 14.01 -12.12
CA PRO A 4 10.61 13.79 -13.06
C PRO A 4 10.24 12.69 -14.06
N GLU A 5 11.05 12.54 -15.10
CA GLU A 5 10.96 11.40 -16.01
C GLU A 5 11.06 10.09 -15.21
N LEU A 6 10.18 9.14 -15.53
CA LEU A 6 10.05 7.87 -14.85
C LEU A 6 9.54 6.80 -15.82
N ASP A 7 10.04 5.58 -15.66
CA ASP A 7 9.57 4.44 -16.42
C ASP A 7 8.37 3.78 -15.73
N VAL A 8 7.36 3.38 -16.50
CA VAL A 8 6.25 2.56 -16.00
C VAL A 8 6.22 1.24 -16.76
N LEU A 9 6.66 0.18 -16.10
CA LEU A 9 6.64 -1.17 -16.64
C LEU A 9 5.30 -1.83 -16.32
N LYS A 10 4.72 -2.51 -17.32
CA LYS A 10 3.39 -3.15 -17.24
C LYS A 10 3.52 -4.65 -17.54
N PRO A 11 4.03 -5.45 -16.60
CA PRO A 11 4.17 -6.89 -16.78
C PRO A 11 2.80 -7.55 -16.99
N GLY A 12 2.77 -8.64 -17.76
CA GLY A 12 1.55 -9.42 -18.00
C GLY A 12 1.26 -10.47 -16.92
N THR A 13 2.23 -10.78 -16.06
CA THR A 13 2.11 -11.81 -15.02
C THR A 13 2.72 -11.35 -13.70
N LEU A 14 2.28 -11.94 -12.60
CA LEU A 14 2.87 -11.74 -11.27
C LEU A 14 4.33 -12.18 -11.23
N ALA A 15 4.67 -13.26 -11.93
CA ALA A 15 6.04 -13.76 -12.06
C ALA A 15 6.97 -12.70 -12.67
N ASP A 16 6.55 -12.08 -13.78
CA ASP A 16 7.31 -11.01 -14.44
C ASP A 16 7.41 -9.76 -13.57
N ALA A 17 6.33 -9.38 -12.89
CA ALA A 17 6.34 -8.24 -11.97
C ALA A 17 7.38 -8.42 -10.86
N LEU A 18 7.42 -9.60 -10.25
CA LEU A 18 8.37 -9.93 -9.18
C LEU A 18 9.81 -10.03 -9.70
N ARG A 19 10.01 -10.55 -10.91
CA ARG A 19 11.31 -10.58 -11.57
C ARG A 19 11.82 -9.15 -11.83
N LEU A 20 10.98 -8.28 -12.40
CA LEU A 20 11.31 -6.88 -12.65
C LEU A 20 11.60 -6.11 -11.35
N LEU A 21 10.82 -6.35 -10.28
CA LEU A 21 11.07 -5.75 -8.95
C LEU A 21 12.43 -6.17 -8.38
N ARG A 22 12.87 -7.40 -8.65
CA ARG A 22 14.20 -7.87 -8.23
C ARG A 22 15.32 -7.30 -9.09
N GLU A 23 15.12 -7.20 -10.41
CA GLU A 23 16.08 -6.64 -11.35
C GLU A 23 16.27 -5.13 -11.17
N ASN A 24 15.28 -4.44 -10.59
CA ASN A 24 15.29 -3.00 -10.36
C ASN A 24 15.10 -2.69 -8.86
N PRO A 25 16.16 -2.69 -8.04
CA PRO A 25 16.06 -2.52 -6.58
C PRO A 25 15.39 -1.22 -6.11
N ASP A 26 15.47 -0.15 -6.93
CA ASP A 26 14.84 1.14 -6.64
C ASP A 26 13.39 1.24 -7.16
N ALA A 27 12.91 0.22 -7.89
CA ALA A 27 11.56 0.21 -8.41
C ALA A 27 10.53 0.05 -7.29
N ARG A 28 9.35 0.64 -7.50
CA ARG A 28 8.22 0.49 -6.58
C ARG A 28 7.02 -0.13 -7.31
N PRO A 29 6.31 -1.08 -6.70
CA PRO A 29 5.03 -1.52 -7.23
C PRO A 29 4.04 -0.36 -7.12
N ILE A 30 3.20 -0.20 -8.14
CA ILE A 30 2.08 0.75 -8.14
C ILE A 30 0.79 0.01 -8.54
N ALA A 31 -0.29 0.28 -7.79
CA ALA A 31 -1.64 -0.10 -8.16
C ALA A 31 -2.47 1.15 -8.41
N GLY A 32 -3.38 1.50 -7.48
CA GLY A 32 -4.22 2.71 -7.59
C GLY A 32 -3.49 4.05 -7.57
N GLY A 33 -2.23 4.09 -7.11
CA GLY A 33 -1.41 5.31 -7.07
C GLY A 33 -1.88 6.42 -6.10
N THR A 34 -2.99 6.22 -5.39
CA THR A 34 -3.64 7.23 -4.54
C THR A 34 -2.80 7.68 -3.34
N ASP A 35 -1.89 6.83 -2.86
CA ASP A 35 -0.86 7.19 -1.86
C ASP A 35 0.48 7.53 -2.54
N LEU A 36 1.01 6.57 -3.30
CA LEU A 36 2.37 6.62 -3.86
C LEU A 36 2.63 7.87 -4.70
N LEU A 37 1.71 8.24 -5.60
CA LEU A 37 1.91 9.40 -6.48
C LEU A 37 1.92 10.72 -5.70
N VAL A 38 1.19 10.80 -4.59
CA VAL A 38 1.21 11.96 -3.70
C VAL A 38 2.57 12.06 -3.00
N LEU A 39 3.09 10.94 -2.49
CA LEU A 39 4.41 10.87 -1.87
C LEU A 39 5.52 11.26 -2.86
N MET A 40 5.40 10.82 -4.12
CA MET A 40 6.34 11.20 -5.19
C MET A 40 6.28 12.71 -5.51
N LYS A 41 5.08 13.29 -5.58
CA LYS A 41 4.89 14.73 -5.76
C LYS A 41 5.48 15.53 -4.59
N GLN A 42 5.42 14.99 -3.37
CA GLN A 42 6.03 15.56 -2.16
C GLN A 42 7.54 15.26 -2.02
N ARG A 43 8.14 14.50 -2.94
CA ARG A 43 9.54 14.02 -2.91
C ARG A 43 9.88 13.25 -1.63
N LEU A 44 8.91 12.53 -1.09
CA LEU A 44 9.10 11.60 0.03
C LEU A 44 9.65 10.26 -0.44
N VAL A 45 9.32 9.88 -1.67
CA VAL A 45 9.90 8.73 -2.38
C VAL A 45 10.16 9.17 -3.83
N ASN A 46 11.27 8.72 -4.41
CA ASN A 46 11.69 9.13 -5.75
C ASN A 46 12.15 7.92 -6.58
N PRO A 47 11.29 6.90 -6.78
CA PRO A 47 11.64 5.77 -7.65
C PRO A 47 11.79 6.26 -9.09
N LYS A 48 12.76 5.71 -9.83
CA LYS A 48 12.91 5.94 -11.27
C LYS A 48 12.01 5.04 -12.12
N THR A 49 11.57 3.93 -11.54
CA THR A 49 10.76 2.92 -12.22
C THR A 49 9.57 2.54 -11.34
N LEU A 50 8.39 2.52 -11.93
CA LEU A 50 7.19 1.97 -11.34
C LEU A 50 6.82 0.69 -12.06
N ILE A 51 6.41 -0.32 -11.29
CA ILE A 51 5.92 -1.60 -11.83
C ILE A 51 4.43 -1.65 -11.54
N ASP A 52 3.62 -1.48 -12.59
CA ASP A 52 2.17 -1.48 -12.49
C ASP A 52 1.66 -2.91 -12.27
N VAL A 53 1.07 -3.13 -11.10
CA VAL A 53 0.48 -4.41 -10.69
C VAL A 53 -1.05 -4.37 -10.71
N SER A 54 -1.66 -3.25 -11.12
CA SER A 54 -3.11 -3.05 -11.07
C SER A 54 -3.90 -3.94 -12.01
N ARG A 55 -3.27 -4.51 -13.05
CA ARG A 55 -3.90 -5.31 -14.11
C ARG A 55 -3.50 -6.79 -14.09
N LEU A 56 -2.81 -7.22 -13.03
CA LEU A 56 -2.43 -8.62 -12.88
C LEU A 56 -3.64 -9.40 -12.39
N SER A 57 -4.18 -10.28 -13.24
CA SER A 57 -5.39 -11.05 -12.94
C SER A 57 -5.23 -11.90 -11.68
N GLU A 58 -4.00 -12.37 -11.40
CA GLU A 58 -3.67 -13.12 -10.18
C GLU A 58 -3.92 -12.33 -8.89
N LEU A 59 -3.99 -10.99 -8.97
CA LEU A 59 -4.18 -10.07 -7.85
C LEU A 59 -5.56 -9.41 -7.80
N GLN A 60 -6.44 -9.62 -8.79
CA GLN A 60 -7.71 -8.88 -8.91
C GLN A 60 -8.94 -9.67 -8.45
N ASP A 61 -8.74 -10.90 -7.97
CA ASP A 61 -9.85 -11.82 -7.69
C ASP A 61 -10.27 -11.83 -6.22
N ILE A 62 -11.57 -12.08 -5.98
CA ILE A 62 -12.15 -12.39 -4.68
C ILE A 62 -12.69 -13.82 -4.77
N ALA A 63 -11.96 -14.77 -4.18
CA ALA A 63 -12.25 -16.19 -4.32
C ALA A 63 -12.56 -16.85 -2.97
N GLU A 64 -13.45 -17.83 -2.99
CA GLU A 64 -13.65 -18.71 -1.84
C GLU A 64 -12.39 -19.56 -1.62
N GLN A 65 -12.04 -19.81 -0.37
CA GLN A 65 -10.98 -20.72 0.00
C GLN A 65 -11.39 -21.46 1.26
N ASP A 66 -11.94 -22.67 1.09
CA ASP A 66 -12.47 -23.50 2.18
C ASP A 66 -13.40 -22.67 3.09
N ASP A 67 -13.05 -22.52 4.37
CA ASP A 67 -13.80 -21.74 5.37
C ASP A 67 -13.40 -20.25 5.41
N SER A 68 -12.78 -19.73 4.35
CA SER A 68 -12.24 -18.38 4.29
C SER A 68 -12.45 -17.71 2.94
N LEU A 69 -12.12 -16.42 2.87
CA LEU A 69 -12.14 -15.63 1.65
C LEU A 69 -10.73 -15.16 1.30
N ARG A 70 -10.30 -15.41 0.07
CA ARG A 70 -9.06 -14.86 -0.49
C ARG A 70 -9.39 -13.59 -1.25
N ILE A 71 -8.80 -12.47 -0.84
CA ILE A 71 -8.92 -11.18 -1.53
C ILE A 71 -7.57 -10.84 -2.17
N GLY A 72 -7.55 -10.70 -3.48
CA GLY A 72 -6.38 -10.28 -4.23
C GLY A 72 -5.94 -8.85 -3.86
N ALA A 73 -4.62 -8.61 -3.84
CA ALA A 73 -4.07 -7.31 -3.40
C ALA A 73 -4.42 -6.12 -4.31
N ALA A 74 -4.84 -6.37 -5.56
CA ALA A 74 -5.25 -5.37 -6.54
C ALA A 74 -6.78 -5.18 -6.60
N VAL A 75 -7.56 -5.94 -5.82
CA VAL A 75 -9.01 -5.71 -5.66
C VAL A 75 -9.26 -4.28 -5.16
N LEU A 76 -10.16 -3.56 -5.83
CA LEU A 76 -10.50 -2.19 -5.50
C LEU A 76 -11.31 -2.13 -4.21
N LEU A 77 -11.14 -1.04 -3.46
CA LEU A 77 -11.93 -0.82 -2.25
C LEU A 77 -13.42 -0.72 -2.59
N THR A 78 -13.79 -0.14 -3.74
CA THR A 78 -15.19 -0.10 -4.19
C THR A 78 -15.77 -1.51 -4.41
N GLU A 79 -14.99 -2.43 -4.96
CA GLU A 79 -15.42 -3.83 -5.13
C GLU A 79 -15.67 -4.48 -3.77
N ILE A 80 -14.81 -4.23 -2.78
CA ILE A 80 -15.02 -4.71 -1.39
C ILE A 80 -16.31 -4.14 -0.80
N THR A 81 -16.58 -2.83 -1.00
CA THR A 81 -17.80 -2.22 -0.45
C THR A 81 -19.09 -2.75 -1.09
N GLY A 82 -19.04 -3.16 -2.36
CA GLY A 82 -20.18 -3.63 -3.14
C GLY A 82 -20.30 -5.16 -3.24
N ASN A 83 -19.38 -5.92 -2.64
CA ASN A 83 -19.41 -7.37 -2.74
C ASN A 83 -20.45 -7.95 -1.76
N ASP A 84 -21.48 -8.61 -2.27
CA ASP A 84 -22.58 -9.17 -1.47
C ASP A 84 -22.10 -10.12 -0.39
N ARG A 85 -21.10 -10.95 -0.71
CA ARG A 85 -20.55 -11.91 0.24
C ARG A 85 -19.78 -11.21 1.36
N ILE A 86 -18.93 -10.25 1.04
CA ILE A 86 -18.20 -9.48 2.06
C ILE A 86 -19.19 -8.73 2.94
N ASN A 87 -20.24 -8.13 2.37
CA ASN A 87 -21.27 -7.45 3.16
C ASN A 87 -22.04 -8.40 4.10
N ARG A 88 -22.23 -9.66 3.71
CA ARG A 88 -22.93 -10.67 4.53
C ARG A 88 -22.04 -11.31 5.57
N ASP A 89 -20.87 -11.81 5.16
CA ASP A 89 -20.01 -12.68 5.97
C ASP A 89 -18.91 -11.89 6.71
N TYR A 90 -18.53 -10.71 6.20
CA TYR A 90 -17.47 -9.84 6.75
C TYR A 90 -17.88 -8.36 6.79
N PRO A 91 -19.05 -8.00 7.36
CA PRO A 91 -19.63 -6.66 7.24
C PRO A 91 -18.72 -5.54 7.75
N GLY A 92 -17.91 -5.81 8.79
CA GLY A 92 -16.94 -4.85 9.31
C GLY A 92 -15.86 -4.48 8.29
N LEU A 93 -15.43 -5.41 7.42
CA LEU A 93 -14.47 -5.11 6.36
C LEU A 93 -15.10 -4.23 5.28
N ALA A 94 -16.34 -4.53 4.88
CA ALA A 94 -17.08 -3.69 3.93
C ALA A 94 -17.28 -2.27 4.48
N GLU A 95 -17.60 -2.14 5.77
CA GLU A 95 -17.74 -0.85 6.44
C GLU A 95 -16.42 -0.09 6.52
N ALA A 96 -15.34 -0.72 6.97
CA ALA A 96 -14.01 -0.10 6.97
C ALA A 96 -13.62 0.40 5.57
N ALA A 97 -13.85 -0.41 4.53
CA ALA A 97 -13.59 0.00 3.15
C ALA A 97 -14.46 1.21 2.74
N ARG A 98 -15.70 1.35 3.21
CA ARG A 98 -16.56 2.52 2.97
C ARG A 98 -16.02 3.80 3.63
N PHE A 99 -15.35 3.69 4.78
CA PHE A 99 -14.73 4.82 5.48
C PHE A 99 -13.45 5.33 4.82
N VAL A 100 -12.80 4.53 3.97
CA VAL A 100 -11.58 4.95 3.30
C VAL A 100 -11.86 6.11 2.33
N ALA A 101 -11.41 7.30 2.73
CA ALA A 101 -11.35 8.50 1.90
C ALA A 101 -12.66 8.82 1.12
N SER A 102 -12.55 9.27 -0.13
CA SER A 102 -13.70 9.60 -0.98
C SER A 102 -14.03 8.46 -1.98
N PRO A 103 -15.26 8.41 -2.53
CA PRO A 103 -15.63 7.40 -3.53
C PRO A 103 -14.65 7.33 -4.73
N ASN A 104 -14.20 8.48 -5.22
CA ASN A 104 -13.23 8.54 -6.34
C ASN A 104 -11.88 7.89 -5.98
N LEU A 105 -11.44 8.06 -4.73
CA LEU A 105 -10.22 7.42 -4.25
C LEU A 105 -10.42 5.91 -4.04
N ARG A 106 -11.62 5.45 -3.65
CA ARG A 106 -11.94 4.02 -3.55
C ARG A 106 -12.06 3.32 -4.89
N ASN A 107 -12.48 4.04 -5.93
CA ASN A 107 -12.52 3.53 -7.31
C ASN A 107 -11.13 3.28 -7.91
N MET A 108 -10.06 3.78 -7.27
CA MET A 108 -8.68 3.53 -7.68
C MET A 108 -7.90 2.73 -6.63
N GLY A 109 -8.13 3.02 -5.35
CA GLY A 109 -7.42 2.42 -4.23
C GLY A 109 -7.70 0.93 -4.12
N THR A 110 -6.65 0.14 -3.89
CA THR A 110 -6.75 -1.31 -3.72
C THR A 110 -6.57 -1.69 -2.26
N ILE A 111 -7.03 -2.88 -1.88
CA ILE A 111 -6.85 -3.40 -0.52
C ILE A 111 -5.36 -3.58 -0.16
N GLY A 112 -4.54 -4.04 -1.10
CA GLY A 112 -3.09 -4.15 -0.89
C GLY A 112 -2.43 -2.78 -0.72
N GLY A 113 -2.88 -1.77 -1.45
CA GLY A 113 -2.43 -0.39 -1.28
C GLY A 113 -2.85 0.21 0.07
N ASN A 114 -4.05 -0.13 0.56
CA ASN A 114 -4.54 0.30 1.87
C ASN A 114 -3.78 -0.35 3.03
N ILE A 115 -3.42 -1.64 2.91
CA ILE A 115 -2.56 -2.33 3.88
C ILE A 115 -1.15 -1.71 3.89
N CYS A 116 -0.58 -1.42 2.72
CA CYS A 116 0.76 -0.86 2.58
C CYS A 116 0.80 0.68 2.67
N LEU A 117 -0.21 1.32 3.27
CA LEU A 117 -0.33 2.77 3.31
C LEU A 117 0.81 3.41 4.10
N THR A 118 1.33 4.55 3.63
CA THR A 118 2.37 5.27 4.36
C THR A 118 1.80 6.01 5.58
N PRO A 119 2.40 5.88 6.78
CA PRO A 119 1.99 6.64 7.96
C PRO A 119 1.93 8.16 7.75
N ARG A 120 1.03 8.82 8.47
CA ARG A 120 0.72 10.25 8.35
C ARG A 120 1.27 11.07 9.52
N CYS A 121 1.78 12.25 9.20
CA CYS A 121 2.18 13.27 10.17
C CYS A 121 2.26 14.64 9.47
N SER A 122 1.77 15.69 10.12
CA SER A 122 1.74 17.05 9.57
C SER A 122 3.14 17.61 9.24
N TYR A 123 4.20 17.08 9.86
CA TYR A 123 5.60 17.44 9.58
C TYR A 123 6.24 16.56 8.50
N PHE A 124 5.65 15.39 8.21
CA PHE A 124 6.15 14.44 7.23
C PHE A 124 5.51 14.64 5.87
N ASN A 125 4.18 14.73 5.79
CA ASN A 125 3.42 14.82 4.55
C ASN A 125 3.39 16.24 3.97
N GLN A 126 4.57 16.84 3.84
CA GLN A 126 4.77 18.20 3.33
C GLN A 126 5.72 18.19 2.13
N SER A 127 5.70 19.27 1.36
CA SER A 127 6.61 19.46 0.25
C SER A 127 8.08 19.39 0.72
N GLN A 128 8.97 19.03 -0.20
CA GLN A 128 10.41 19.02 0.09
C GLN A 128 10.90 20.37 0.61
N PHE A 129 10.52 21.46 -0.08
CA PHE A 129 10.88 22.82 0.32
C PHE A 129 10.49 23.11 1.78
N TRP A 130 9.27 22.75 2.18
CA TRP A 130 8.80 22.98 3.54
C TRP A 130 9.61 22.18 4.56
N ARG A 131 9.87 20.89 4.27
CA ARG A 131 10.63 20.01 5.16
C ARG A 131 12.08 20.45 5.30
N ASP A 132 12.71 20.84 4.20
CA ASP A 132 14.09 21.32 4.17
C ASP A 132 14.20 22.64 4.94
N SER A 133 13.23 23.54 4.82
CA SER A 133 13.18 24.81 5.57
C SER A 133 13.03 24.63 7.08
N LEU A 134 12.39 23.55 7.52
CA LEU A 134 12.24 23.20 8.95
C LEU A 134 13.43 22.40 9.50
N GLY A 135 14.33 21.89 8.64
CA GLY A 135 15.47 21.05 9.04
C GLY A 135 15.24 19.54 9.02
N ARG A 136 14.12 19.07 8.43
CA ARG A 136 13.67 17.66 8.32
C ARG A 136 13.43 16.96 9.66
N CYS A 137 12.47 16.03 9.69
CA CYS A 137 12.19 15.21 10.86
C CYS A 137 12.94 13.87 10.84
N LEU A 138 12.91 13.11 11.96
CA LEU A 138 13.46 11.75 12.08
C LEU A 138 13.12 10.82 10.90
N LYS A 139 11.88 10.86 10.40
CA LYS A 139 11.43 9.98 9.30
C LYS A 139 12.03 10.36 7.94
N THR A 140 12.52 11.58 7.81
CA THR A 140 13.07 12.15 6.57
C THR A 140 14.57 12.42 6.64
N GLY A 141 15.25 11.82 7.62
CA GLY A 141 16.71 11.93 7.79
C GLY A 141 17.19 13.11 8.64
N GLY A 142 16.29 13.79 9.35
CA GLY A 142 16.67 14.70 10.44
C GLY A 142 16.83 13.95 11.76
N ASP A 143 17.11 14.67 12.84
CA ASP A 143 17.34 14.16 14.19
C ASP A 143 16.22 14.52 15.19
N VAL A 144 15.27 15.37 14.80
CA VAL A 144 14.16 15.81 15.65
C VAL A 144 12.82 15.20 15.24
N CYS A 145 12.02 14.80 16.23
CA CYS A 145 10.59 14.59 16.06
C CYS A 145 9.83 15.86 16.42
N PHE A 146 9.33 16.59 15.43
CA PHE A 146 8.57 17.83 15.69
C PHE A 146 7.18 17.59 16.29
N ALA A 147 6.63 16.37 16.18
CA ALA A 147 5.33 16.04 16.74
C ALA A 147 5.39 15.69 18.24
N VAL A 148 6.52 15.15 18.71
CA VAL A 148 6.67 14.65 20.08
C VAL A 148 8.05 15.08 20.63
N PRO A 149 8.11 16.09 21.51
CA PRO A 149 9.37 16.55 22.09
C PRO A 149 10.16 15.42 22.76
N GLY A 150 11.48 15.36 22.49
CA GLY A 150 12.38 14.36 23.08
C GLY A 150 12.26 12.94 22.52
N ALA A 151 11.36 12.70 21.56
CA ALA A 151 11.22 11.38 20.95
C ALA A 151 12.48 10.96 20.17
N ARG A 152 12.88 9.69 20.37
CA ARG A 152 14.00 9.04 19.66
C ARG A 152 13.56 8.15 18.49
N ARG A 153 12.26 8.15 18.18
CA ARG A 153 11.67 7.40 17.07
C ARG A 153 10.55 8.22 16.43
N CYS A 154 10.17 7.85 15.21
CA CYS A 154 9.02 8.45 14.55
C CYS A 154 7.70 8.01 15.21
N TYR A 155 6.79 8.97 15.41
CA TYR A 155 5.42 8.76 15.92
C TYR A 155 4.35 9.07 14.86
N ALA A 156 4.71 9.01 13.57
CA ALA A 156 3.71 9.14 12.50
C ALA A 156 2.65 8.04 12.65
N SER A 157 1.40 8.43 12.55
CA SER A 157 0.26 7.53 12.80
C SER A 157 -0.07 6.73 11.54
N PHE A 158 -0.28 5.43 11.70
CA PHE A 158 -0.82 4.61 10.63
C PHE A 158 -2.34 4.77 10.62
N CYS A 159 -2.88 5.37 9.55
CA CYS A 159 -4.28 5.81 9.48
C CYS A 159 -5.06 5.07 8.39
N ALA A 160 -4.86 3.76 8.24
CA ALA A 160 -5.63 2.94 7.32
C ALA A 160 -6.79 2.24 8.05
N ASP A 161 -7.97 2.23 7.44
CA ASP A 161 -9.20 1.74 8.07
C ASP A 161 -9.37 0.21 7.98
N CYS A 162 -8.96 -0.42 6.87
CA CYS A 162 -9.15 -1.86 6.69
C CYS A 162 -8.22 -2.74 7.56
N PRO A 163 -6.92 -2.42 7.73
CA PRO A 163 -6.00 -3.27 8.50
C PRO A 163 -6.42 -3.60 9.92
N PRO A 164 -6.89 -2.65 10.78
CA PRO A 164 -7.34 -3.03 12.12
C PRO A 164 -8.51 -4.02 12.11
N VAL A 165 -9.43 -3.91 11.15
CA VAL A 165 -10.52 -4.88 10.98
C VAL A 165 -10.01 -6.23 10.49
N LEU A 166 -9.10 -6.24 9.51
CA LEU A 166 -8.48 -7.47 9.02
C LEU A 166 -7.71 -8.19 10.15
N ILE A 167 -6.99 -7.46 10.99
CA ILE A 167 -6.31 -8.02 12.18
C ILE A 167 -7.33 -8.63 13.14
N ALA A 168 -8.42 -7.91 13.46
CA ALA A 168 -9.47 -8.41 14.34
C ALA A 168 -10.17 -9.68 13.81
N LEU A 169 -10.27 -9.81 12.48
CA LEU A 169 -10.80 -11.00 11.81
C LEU A 169 -9.79 -12.17 11.72
N GLY A 170 -8.56 -12.00 12.25
CA GLY A 170 -7.51 -13.02 12.16
C GLY A 170 -6.98 -13.22 10.73
N ALA A 171 -7.06 -12.18 9.89
CA ALA A 171 -6.63 -12.28 8.50
C ALA A 171 -5.15 -12.61 8.37
N THR A 172 -4.84 -13.44 7.39
CA THR A 172 -3.47 -13.76 6.99
C THR A 172 -3.12 -13.06 5.68
N VAL A 173 -1.86 -12.69 5.50
CA VAL A 173 -1.34 -12.16 4.23
C VAL A 173 -0.34 -13.14 3.62
N THR A 174 -0.42 -13.31 2.30
CA THR A 174 0.55 -14.06 1.51
C THR A 174 1.48 -13.09 0.80
N ILE A 175 2.76 -13.10 1.19
CA ILE A 175 3.82 -12.31 0.54
C ILE A 175 4.53 -13.18 -0.49
N VAL A 176 4.57 -12.70 -1.72
CA VAL A 176 5.27 -13.35 -2.84
C VAL A 176 6.58 -12.62 -3.18
N ARG A 177 7.57 -13.38 -3.65
CA ARG A 177 8.90 -12.86 -4.01
C ARG A 177 9.58 -13.73 -5.06
N TRP A 178 10.41 -13.12 -5.90
CA TRP A 178 11.22 -13.84 -6.89
C TRP A 178 12.51 -14.39 -6.29
N LYS A 179 12.70 -15.71 -6.31
CA LYS A 179 13.97 -16.38 -5.99
C LYS A 179 14.55 -17.05 -7.24
N LYS A 180 15.83 -17.47 -7.18
CA LYS A 180 16.43 -18.25 -8.28
C LYS A 180 15.56 -19.50 -8.48
N GLY A 181 14.85 -19.60 -9.60
CA GLY A 181 13.94 -20.71 -9.91
C GLY A 181 12.44 -20.39 -9.87
N GLY A 182 12.02 -19.16 -9.53
CA GLY A 182 10.62 -18.73 -9.70
C GLY A 182 10.04 -17.98 -8.51
N VAL A 183 8.70 -17.91 -8.48
CA VAL A 183 7.92 -17.26 -7.42
C VAL A 183 7.91 -18.14 -6.17
N THR A 184 8.19 -17.54 -5.03
CA THR A 184 8.04 -18.18 -3.71
C THR A 184 7.13 -17.36 -2.85
N GLU A 185 6.35 -18.03 -2.00
CA GLU A 185 5.38 -17.40 -1.12
C GLU A 185 5.71 -17.62 0.36
N ARG A 186 5.25 -16.70 1.20
CA ARG A 186 5.22 -16.81 2.66
C ARG A 186 3.88 -16.30 3.15
N ARG A 187 3.13 -17.15 3.82
CA ARG A 187 1.88 -16.77 4.51
C ARG A 187 2.14 -16.51 5.99
N GLY A 188 1.47 -15.53 6.57
CA GLY A 188 1.52 -15.25 8.01
C GLY A 188 0.38 -14.32 8.46
N SER A 189 0.24 -14.15 9.78
CA SER A 189 -0.72 -13.19 10.36
C SER A 189 -0.42 -11.78 9.87
N LEU A 190 -1.46 -11.01 9.54
CA LEU A 190 -1.32 -9.61 9.16
C LEU A 190 -0.75 -8.75 10.30
N GLU A 191 -1.01 -9.11 11.56
CA GLU A 191 -0.49 -8.39 12.72
C GLU A 191 1.05 -8.50 12.84
N SER A 192 1.60 -9.61 12.39
CA SER A 192 3.01 -9.98 12.61
C SER A 192 3.93 -9.66 11.42
N ILE A 193 3.39 -9.02 10.37
CA ILE A 193 4.06 -8.77 9.09
C ILE A 193 4.28 -7.27 8.89
#